data_AF-A0ABD0YXA0-F1
#
_entry.id   AF-A0ABD0YXA0-F1
#
_cell.length_a   1.000
_cell.length_b   1.000
_cell.length_c   1.000
_cell.angle_alpha   90.00
_cell.angle_beta   90.00
_cell.angle_gamma   90.00
#
_symmetry.space_group_name_H-M   'P 1'
#
loop_
_entity.id
_entity.type
_entity.pdbx_description
1 polymer ?
#
loop_
_entity_poly.entity_id
_entity_poly.type
_entity_poly.pdbx_seq_one_letter_code
_entity_poly.pdbx_strand_id
1 'polypeptide(L)'
;MNRPAVNEELVIHNETKRFDEYYEKMEKKEQMEEKMLNTFKIECKAVKCLECKYTWFSASEMCKSEGHPIKVVDAEKRFFKCGKCSNRTISLEIIPLISCRNCGSSNWLKAPMIRVIICIAYCTC
;
A
#
# COMPACT_ATOMS: atom_id res chain seq x y z
N MET A 1 36.79 -31.18 29.62
CA MET A 1 35.96 -30.45 28.62
C MET A 1 36.65 -30.60 27.28
N ASN A 2 36.04 -31.28 26.31
CA ASN A 2 36.63 -31.50 24.99
C ASN A 2 36.50 -30.23 24.15
N ARG A 3 37.63 -29.70 23.65
CA ARG A 3 37.65 -28.60 22.68
C ARG A 3 37.20 -29.16 21.33
N PRO A 4 36.14 -28.61 20.69
CA PRO A 4 35.76 -29.04 19.36
C PRO A 4 36.91 -28.81 18.37
N ALA A 5 37.04 -29.69 17.38
CA ALA A 5 38.09 -29.54 16.39
C ALA A 5 37.87 -28.22 15.62
N VAL A 6 38.95 -27.53 15.23
CA VAL A 6 38.89 -26.24 14.49
C VAL A 6 37.95 -26.30 13.27
N ASN A 7 37.84 -27.48 12.64
CA ASN A 7 36.92 -27.72 11.52
C ASN A 7 35.44 -27.67 11.95
N GLU A 8 35.12 -28.20 13.11
CA GLU A 8 33.76 -28.23 13.67
C GLU A 8 33.32 -26.81 14.07
N GLU A 9 34.21 -26.01 14.66
CA GLU A 9 33.97 -24.58 14.94
C GLU A 9 33.68 -23.76 13.67
N LEU A 10 34.41 -24.02 12.58
CA LEU A 10 34.20 -23.36 11.28
C LEU A 10 32.88 -23.75 10.62
N VAL A 11 32.46 -25.01 10.74
CA VAL A 11 31.16 -25.49 10.24
C VAL A 11 30.03 -24.83 11.02
N ILE A 12 30.10 -24.83 12.36
CA ILE A 12 29.10 -24.21 13.24
C ILE A 12 28.97 -22.71 12.94
N HIS A 13 30.09 -22.01 12.74
CA HIS A 13 30.09 -20.58 12.41
C HIS A 13 29.38 -20.29 11.09
N ASN A 14 29.63 -21.11 10.06
CA ASN A 14 28.98 -20.95 8.76
C ASN A 14 27.49 -21.28 8.82
N GLU A 15 27.09 -22.28 9.59
CA GLU A 15 25.68 -22.61 9.80
C GLU A 15 24.96 -21.51 10.57
N THR A 16 25.56 -21.01 11.65
CA THR A 16 25.02 -19.88 12.44
C THR A 16 24.77 -18.66 11.57
N LYS A 17 25.75 -18.27 10.75
CA LYS A 17 25.59 -17.16 9.79
C LYS A 17 24.44 -17.37 8.82
N ARG A 18 24.26 -18.59 8.29
CA ARG A 18 23.15 -18.90 7.39
C ARG A 18 21.80 -18.80 8.08
N PHE A 19 21.72 -19.25 9.34
CA PHE A 19 20.52 -19.09 10.16
C PHE A 19 20.24 -17.61 10.42
N ASP A 20 21.23 -16.83 10.85
CA ASP A 20 21.08 -15.41 11.12
C ASP A 20 20.59 -14.63 9.88
N GLU A 21 21.20 -14.86 8.72
CA GLU A 21 20.75 -14.25 7.46
C GLU A 21 19.32 -14.65 7.07
N TYR A 22 18.92 -15.89 7.38
CA TYR A 22 17.55 -16.36 7.15
C TYR A 22 16.56 -15.68 8.10
N TYR A 23 16.86 -15.64 9.39
CA TYR A 23 16.01 -14.99 10.40
C TYR A 23 15.87 -13.50 10.14
N GLU A 24 16.95 -12.78 9.82
CA GLU A 24 16.90 -11.35 9.51
C GLU A 24 15.97 -11.07 8.30
N LYS A 25 16.01 -11.95 7.28
CA LYS A 25 15.10 -11.84 6.13
C LYS A 25 13.64 -12.09 6.52
N MET A 26 13.38 -12.99 7.46
CA MET A 26 12.02 -13.30 7.92
C MET A 26 11.48 -12.19 8.82
N GLU A 27 12.26 -11.70 9.78
CA GLU A 27 11.90 -10.58 10.64
C GLU A 27 11.57 -9.31 9.83
N LYS A 28 12.37 -8.99 8.81
CA LYS A 28 12.10 -7.85 7.92
C LYS A 28 10.76 -7.98 7.18
N LYS A 29 10.35 -9.20 6.82
CA LYS A 29 9.04 -9.45 6.19
C LYS A 29 7.92 -9.27 7.19
N GLU A 30 8.04 -9.84 8.39
CA GLU A 30 7.04 -9.72 9.45
C GLU A 30 6.84 -8.25 9.87
N GLN A 31 7.92 -7.51 10.07
CA GLN A 31 7.87 -6.08 10.40
C GLN A 31 7.15 -5.26 9.31
N MET A 32 7.35 -5.62 8.04
CA MET A 32 6.64 -4.96 6.94
C MET A 32 5.15 -5.29 6.98
N GLU A 33 4.79 -6.54 7.17
CA GLU A 33 3.40 -6.99 7.23
C GLU A 33 2.63 -6.35 8.38
N GLU A 34 3.24 -6.29 9.56
CA GLU A 34 2.67 -5.62 10.74
C GLU A 34 2.45 -4.13 10.48
N LYS A 35 3.44 -3.43 9.90
CA LYS A 35 3.30 -2.02 9.52
C LYS A 35 2.13 -1.81 8.56
N MET A 36 1.93 -2.72 7.61
CA MET A 36 0.83 -2.62 6.65
C MET A 36 -0.54 -2.87 7.29
N LEU A 37 -0.63 -3.85 8.21
CA LEU A 37 -1.85 -4.14 8.97
C LEU A 37 -2.26 -2.98 9.89
N ASN A 38 -1.30 -2.19 10.36
CA ASN A 38 -1.56 -1.05 11.24
C ASN A 38 -1.73 0.29 10.50
N THR A 39 -1.45 0.34 9.19
CA THR A 39 -1.52 1.57 8.40
C THR A 39 -2.85 1.68 7.65
N PHE A 40 -3.64 2.69 8.02
CA PHE A 40 -4.95 2.97 7.41
C PHE A 40 -4.95 4.20 6.48
N LYS A 41 -3.91 5.03 6.56
CA LYS A 41 -3.72 6.23 5.74
C LYS A 41 -2.25 6.43 5.38
N ILE A 42 -1.99 6.95 4.19
CA ILE A 42 -0.64 7.19 3.68
C ILE A 42 -0.60 8.54 2.97
N GLU A 43 0.43 9.32 3.25
CA GLU A 43 0.70 10.56 2.53
C GLU A 43 1.08 10.27 1.09
N CYS A 44 0.51 11.02 0.16
CA CYS A 44 0.73 10.88 -1.27
C CYS A 44 0.61 12.22 -1.98
N LYS A 45 1.24 12.31 -3.15
CA LYS A 45 1.01 13.42 -4.07
C LYS A 45 -0.28 13.15 -4.86
N ALA A 46 -1.16 14.13 -4.88
CA ALA A 46 -2.36 14.14 -5.71
C ALA A 46 -2.30 15.32 -6.66
N VAL A 47 -3.20 15.32 -7.63
CA VAL A 47 -3.28 16.24 -8.74
C VAL A 47 -4.62 16.94 -8.68
N LYS A 48 -4.60 18.27 -8.68
CA LYS A 48 -5.78 19.13 -8.71
C LYS A 48 -5.84 19.88 -10.04
N CYS A 49 -6.88 19.63 -10.83
CA CYS A 49 -7.16 20.41 -12.03
C CYS A 49 -7.82 21.74 -11.63
N LEU A 50 -7.34 22.88 -12.13
CA LEU A 50 -7.91 24.19 -11.78
C LEU A 50 -9.17 24.52 -12.59
N GLU A 51 -9.31 23.94 -13.79
CA GLU A 51 -10.48 24.14 -14.65
C GLU A 51 -11.63 23.22 -14.24
N CYS A 52 -11.40 21.91 -14.19
CA CYS A 52 -12.42 20.93 -13.79
C CYS A 52 -12.62 20.84 -12.27
N LYS A 53 -11.73 21.45 -11.47
CA LYS A 53 -11.79 21.53 -9.99
C LYS A 53 -11.81 20.19 -9.23
N TYR A 54 -11.50 19.05 -9.88
CA TYR A 54 -11.34 17.78 -9.18
C TYR A 54 -9.94 17.61 -8.58
N THR A 55 -9.82 16.70 -7.61
CA THR A 55 -8.55 16.25 -7.04
C THR A 55 -8.46 14.74 -7.10
N TRP A 56 -7.42 14.19 -7.72
CA TRP A 56 -7.23 12.75 -7.89
C TRP A 56 -5.75 12.34 -7.88
N PHE A 57 -5.45 11.04 -7.87
CA PHE A 57 -4.06 10.55 -7.87
C PHE A 57 -3.27 10.95 -9.12
N SER A 58 -3.97 11.04 -10.25
CA SER A 58 -3.41 11.42 -11.55
C SER A 58 -4.39 12.34 -12.27
N ALA A 59 -3.85 13.20 -13.14
CA ALA A 59 -4.69 13.90 -14.10
C ALA A 59 -5.37 12.90 -15.04
N SER A 60 -6.65 13.13 -15.33
CA SER A 60 -7.39 12.40 -16.35
C SER A 60 -6.75 12.61 -17.73
N GLU A 61 -6.93 11.62 -18.61
CA GLU A 61 -6.39 11.68 -19.98
C GLU A 61 -6.94 12.89 -20.73
N MET A 62 -8.25 13.15 -20.59
CA MET A 62 -8.91 14.33 -21.16
C MET A 62 -8.27 15.65 -20.71
N CYS A 63 -8.00 15.82 -19.42
CA CYS A 63 -7.35 17.04 -18.92
C CYS A 63 -5.91 17.19 -19.42
N LYS A 64 -5.22 16.08 -19.70
CA LYS A 64 -3.89 16.12 -20.31
C LYS A 64 -3.97 16.51 -21.79
N SER A 65 -4.94 15.96 -22.53
CA SER A 65 -5.11 16.26 -23.96
C SER A 65 -5.57 17.69 -24.21
N GLU A 66 -6.44 18.22 -23.35
CA GLU A 66 -6.95 19.60 -23.45
C GLU A 66 -6.00 20.64 -22.83
N GLY A 67 -4.92 20.20 -22.18
CA GLY A 67 -3.89 21.09 -21.64
C GLY A 67 -4.34 21.87 -20.40
N HIS A 68 -5.24 21.32 -19.58
CA HIS A 68 -5.74 22.01 -18.41
C HIS A 68 -4.62 22.33 -17.40
N PRO A 69 -4.66 23.49 -16.74
CA PRO A 69 -3.72 23.86 -15.70
C PRO A 69 -3.92 22.98 -14.47
N ILE A 70 -2.86 22.25 -14.14
CA ILE A 70 -2.83 21.22 -13.12
C ILE A 70 -1.85 21.63 -12.00
N LYS A 71 -2.26 21.47 -10.74
CA LYS A 71 -1.40 21.64 -9.56
C LYS A 71 -1.20 20.32 -8.84
N VAL A 72 0.03 20.04 -8.43
CA VAL A 72 0.33 18.92 -7.53
C VAL A 72 0.12 19.39 -6.09
N VAL A 73 -0.60 18.60 -5.31
CA VAL A 73 -0.93 18.88 -3.90
C VAL A 73 -0.56 17.69 -3.03
N ASP A 74 -0.18 17.96 -1.79
CA ASP A 74 -0.01 16.93 -0.76
C ASP A 74 -1.38 16.48 -0.24
N ALA A 75 -1.62 15.17 -0.22
CA ALA A 75 -2.88 14.58 0.19
C ALA A 75 -2.67 13.27 0.94
N GLU A 76 -3.68 12.83 1.71
CA GLU A 76 -3.65 11.53 2.38
C GLU A 76 -4.59 10.57 1.65
N LYS A 77 -4.05 9.43 1.19
CA LYS A 77 -4.89 8.33 0.68
C LYS A 77 -5.29 7.41 1.82
N ARG A 78 -6.57 7.05 1.85
CA ARG A 78 -7.22 6.25 2.90
C ARG A 78 -7.78 4.98 2.29
N PHE A 79 -7.64 3.87 3.01
CA PHE A 79 -8.02 2.54 2.53
C PHE A 79 -9.36 2.10 3.12
N PHE A 80 -10.23 1.58 2.25
CA PHE A 80 -11.57 1.12 2.63
C PHE A 80 -11.87 -0.27 2.05
N LYS A 81 -12.75 -0.99 2.74
CA LYS A 81 -13.39 -2.22 2.26
C LYS A 81 -14.90 -2.09 2.37
N CYS A 82 -15.62 -2.70 1.43
CA CYS A 82 -17.06 -2.75 1.46
C CYS A 82 -17.51 -3.68 2.59
N GLY A 83 -18.46 -3.23 3.41
CA GLY A 83 -19.00 -4.06 4.50
C GLY A 83 -19.80 -5.27 4.03
N LYS A 84 -20.29 -5.28 2.78
CA LYS A 84 -21.12 -6.38 2.24
C LYS A 84 -20.34 -7.43 1.45
N CYS A 85 -19.45 -7.00 0.55
CA CYS A 85 -18.75 -7.90 -0.37
C CYS A 85 -17.23 -7.88 -0.21
N SER A 86 -16.71 -7.16 0.79
CA SER A 86 -15.26 -7.01 1.05
C SER A 86 -14.43 -6.41 -0.09
N ASN A 87 -15.07 -5.94 -1.18
CA ASN A 87 -14.38 -5.22 -2.26
C ASN A 87 -13.69 -3.98 -1.71
N ARG A 88 -12.49 -3.67 -2.19
CA ARG A 88 -11.65 -2.59 -1.66
C ARG A 88 -11.72 -1.34 -2.52
N THR A 89 -11.52 -0.19 -1.89
CA THR A 89 -11.34 1.09 -2.58
C THR A 89 -10.39 1.99 -1.82
N ILE A 90 -9.86 2.99 -2.50
CA ILE A 90 -9.03 4.05 -1.93
C ILE A 90 -9.74 5.38 -2.18
N SER A 91 -9.71 6.26 -1.19
CA SER A 91 -10.21 7.63 -1.34
C SER A 91 -9.18 8.63 -0.81
N LEU A 92 -9.14 9.82 -1.40
CA LEU A 92 -8.46 11.00 -0.86
C LEU A 92 -9.31 11.69 0.20
N GLU A 93 -10.62 11.46 0.19
CA GLU A 93 -11.57 12.04 1.12
C GLU A 93 -11.73 11.19 2.39
N ILE A 94 -12.43 11.74 3.38
CA ILE A 94 -12.68 11.09 4.68
C ILE A 94 -13.43 9.76 4.49
N ILE A 95 -14.36 9.69 3.54
CA ILE A 95 -15.14 8.50 3.14
C ILE A 95 -15.30 8.53 1.61
N PRO A 96 -15.29 7.39 0.89
CA PRO A 96 -15.58 7.37 -0.54
C PRO A 96 -17.03 7.81 -0.82
N LEU A 97 -17.21 8.78 -1.71
CA LEU A 97 -18.54 9.23 -2.17
C LEU A 97 -19.18 8.29 -3.20
N ILE A 98 -18.43 7.30 -3.69
CA ILE A 98 -18.88 6.32 -4.67
C ILE A 98 -19.52 5.11 -4.00
N SER A 99 -20.48 4.47 -4.68
CA SER A 99 -21.00 3.16 -4.28
C SER A 99 -20.01 2.04 -4.65
N CYS A 100 -20.13 0.90 -3.97
CA CYS A 100 -19.29 -0.25 -4.27
C CYS A 100 -19.56 -0.80 -5.68
N ARG A 101 -18.54 -0.79 -6.55
CA ARG A 101 -18.65 -1.32 -7.93
C ARG A 101 -19.15 -2.76 -8.06
N ASN A 102 -18.92 -3.59 -7.04
CA ASN A 102 -19.28 -5.01 -7.08
C ASN A 102 -20.72 -5.29 -6.61
N CYS A 103 -21.25 -4.51 -5.66
CA CYS A 103 -22.55 -4.83 -5.02
C CYS A 103 -23.49 -3.62 -4.84
N GLY A 104 -23.10 -2.43 -5.31
CA GLY A 104 -23.87 -1.19 -5.20
C GLY A 104 -24.01 -0.61 -3.78
N SER A 105 -23.50 -1.30 -2.74
CA SER A 105 -23.56 -0.83 -1.36
C SER A 105 -22.65 0.37 -1.10
N SER A 106 -23.13 1.37 -0.37
CA SER A 106 -22.33 2.51 0.10
C SER A 106 -21.75 2.33 1.50
N ASN A 107 -21.87 1.13 2.08
CA ASN A 107 -21.28 0.81 3.38
C ASN A 107 -19.77 0.55 3.25
N TRP A 108 -18.97 1.58 3.53
CA TRP A 108 -17.50 1.53 3.52
C TRP A 108 -16.94 1.49 4.94
N LEU A 109 -16.10 0.49 5.20
CA LEU A 109 -15.37 0.32 6.45
C LEU A 109 -13.90 0.64 6.22
N LYS A 110 -13.24 1.30 7.18
CA LYS A 110 -11.79 1.50 7.14
C LYS A 110 -11.10 0.13 7.06
N ALA A 111 -10.08 0.03 6.23
CA ALA A 111 -9.31 -1.19 6.04
C ALA A 111 -7.82 -0.89 6.12
N PRO A 112 -6.99 -1.85 6.55
CA PRO A 112 -5.55 -1.69 6.49
C PRO A 112 -5.04 -1.74 5.05
N MET A 113 -3.86 -1.18 4.84
CA MET A 113 -3.11 -1.27 3.59
C MET A 113 -2.74 -2.74 3.30
N ILE A 114 -2.81 -3.16 2.03
CA ILE A 114 -2.31 -4.48 1.59
C ILE A 114 -1.31 -4.32 0.46
N ARG A 115 -0.33 -5.24 0.39
CA ARG A 115 0.71 -5.37 -0.65
C ARG A 115 0.25 -5.40 -2.10
N VAL A 116 -1.03 -5.60 -2.39
CA VAL A 116 -1.43 -5.87 -3.78
C VAL A 116 -1.56 -4.59 -4.60
N ILE A 117 -0.75 -4.50 -5.67
CA ILE A 117 -0.68 -3.48 -6.72
C ILE A 117 -2.05 -3.17 -7.38
N ILE A 118 -3.02 -4.07 -7.18
CA ILE A 118 -4.38 -4.01 -7.72
C ILE A 118 -5.07 -2.65 -7.50
N CYS A 119 -4.88 -1.97 -6.37
CA CYS A 119 -5.61 -0.71 -6.15
C CYS A 119 -5.08 0.49 -6.97
N ILE A 120 -3.88 0.40 -7.57
CA ILE A 120 -3.37 1.44 -8.48
C ILE A 120 -3.89 1.21 -9.90
N ALA A 121 -4.03 -0.06 -10.30
CA ALA A 121 -4.40 -0.44 -11.67
C ALA A 121 -5.89 -0.25 -12.01
N TYR A 122 -6.80 -0.25 -11.01
CA TYR A 122 -8.23 0.03 -11.23
C TYR A 122 -8.64 1.49 -10.97
N CYS A 123 -7.64 2.39 -10.96
CA CYS A 123 -7.81 3.81 -11.29
C CYS A 123 -7.46 4.00 -12.77
N THR A 124 -8.15 3.29 -13.65
CA THR A 124 -8.20 3.66 -15.07
C THR A 124 -8.89 5.03 -15.12
N CYS A 125 -8.07 6.08 -15.26
CA CYS A 125 -8.45 7.16 -16.15
C CYS A 125 -8.58 6.59 -17.56
#